data_AF-A0A6N9A6R8-F1
#
_entry.id   AF-A0A6N9A6R8-F1
#
_cell.length_a   1.000
_cell.length_b   1.000
_cell.length_c   1.000
_cell.angle_alpha   90.00
_cell.angle_beta   90.00
_cell.angle_gamma   90.00
#
_symmetry.space_group_name_H-M   'P 1'
#
loop_
_entity.id
_entity.type
_entity.pdbx_description
1 polymer ?
#
loop_
_entity_poly.entity_id
_entity_poly.type
_entity_poly.pdbx_seq_one_letter_code
_entity_poly.pdbx_strand_id
1 'polypeptide(L)' 'MSEEAPRWIAGVDIGGTNLRAGMVPFEGGEPAGVQSGPTREGADAGEVVGRVVEMVGAAMEAVGAGEG' A
#
# COMPACT_ATOMS: atom_id res chain seq x y z
N MET A 1 12.30 11.55 -25.69
CA MET A 1 12.22 10.32 -24.89
C MET A 1 10.86 10.39 -24.21
N SER A 2 9.94 9.48 -24.50
CA SER A 2 8.70 9.43 -23.73
C SER A 2 9.10 8.97 -22.33
N GLU A 3 8.80 9.76 -21.30
CA GLU A 3 8.89 9.28 -19.93
C GLU A 3 7.90 8.12 -19.80
N GLU A 4 8.43 6.90 -19.64
CA GLU A 4 7.59 5.77 -19.25
C GLU A 4 6.97 6.11 -17.90
N ALA A 5 5.68 5.82 -17.74
CA ALA A 5 4.99 6.07 -16.47
C ALA A 5 5.78 5.44 -15.31
N PRO A 6 5.97 6.15 -14.20
CA PRO A 6 6.78 5.66 -13.08
C PRO A 6 6.23 4.33 -12.58
N ARG A 7 7.14 3.36 -12.40
CA ARG A 7 6.80 2.01 -11.94
C ARG A 7 6.88 1.96 -10.43
N TRP A 8 5.91 1.28 -9.83
CA TRP A 8 5.78 1.14 -8.38
C TRP A 8 5.59 -0.31 -7.97
N ILE A 9 6.01 -0.63 -6.75
CA ILE A 9 5.80 -1.92 -6.08
C ILE A 9 4.89 -1.68 -4.88
N ALA A 10 3.80 -2.43 -4.77
CA ALA A 10 2.98 -2.42 -3.57
C ALA A 10 3.69 -3.23 -2.46
N GLY A 11 4.08 -2.55 -1.37
CA GLY A 11 4.57 -3.18 -0.16
C GLY A 11 3.41 -3.45 0.79
N VAL A 12 3.34 -4.67 1.34
CA VAL A 12 2.33 -5.07 2.32
C VAL A 12 3.03 -5.70 3.53
N ASP A 13 2.69 -5.22 4.72
CA ASP A 13 3.16 -5.75 6.00
C ASP A 13 1.95 -6.16 6.85
N ILE A 14 1.87 -7.46 7.14
CA ILE A 14 0.79 -8.09 7.90
C ILE A 14 1.35 -8.50 9.26
N GLY A 15 1.18 -7.62 10.24
CA GLY A 15 1.51 -7.89 11.63
C GLY A 15 0.30 -8.36 12.44
N GLY A 16 0.56 -9.00 13.58
CA GLY A 16 -0.49 -9.39 14.52
C GLY A 16 -1.23 -8.21 15.16
N THR A 17 -0.62 -7.02 15.17
CA THR A 17 -1.19 -5.80 15.78
C THR A 17 -1.60 -4.77 14.73
N ASN A 18 -0.89 -4.68 13.61
CA ASN A 18 -1.15 -3.70 12.57
C ASN A 18 -1.02 -4.32 11.19
N LEU A 19 -1.86 -3.83 10.27
CA LEU A 19 -1.70 -3.97 8.84
C LEU A 19 -1.10 -2.67 8.30
N ARG A 20 -0.19 -2.78 7.33
CA ARG A 20 0.35 -1.64 6.60
C ARG A 20 0.44 -1.95 5.11
N ALA A 21 0.21 -0.93 4.29
CA ALA A 21 0.45 -1.01 2.86
C ALA A 21 0.96 0.34 2.32
N GLY A 22 1.82 0.31 1.31
CA GLY A 22 2.37 1.52 0.70
C GLY A 22 2.96 1.24 -0.69
N MET A 23 3.31 2.30 -1.41
CA MET A 23 3.92 2.18 -2.74
C MET A 23 5.40 2.51 -2.66
N VAL A 24 6.26 1.62 -3.15
CA VAL A 24 7.72 1.81 -3.21
C VAL A 24 8.12 2.03 -4.67
N PRO A 25 8.96 3.03 -4.99
CA PRO A 25 9.47 3.19 -6.35
C PRO A 25 10.18 1.92 -6.83
N PHE A 26 10.00 1.55 -8.10
CA PHE A 26 10.60 0.33 -8.64
C PHE A 26 12.14 0.31 -8.56
N GLU A 27 12.77 1.47 -8.69
CA GLU A 27 14.23 1.65 -8.54
C GLU A 27 14.71 1.63 -7.08
N GLY A 28 13.78 1.46 -6.13
CA GLY A 28 14.03 1.61 -4.69
C GLY A 28 13.87 3.05 -4.20
N GLY A 29 13.66 3.21 -2.90
CA GLY A 29 13.43 4.51 -2.27
C GLY A 29 12.49 4.42 -1.07
N GLU A 30 12.08 5.59 -0.58
CA GLU A 30 11.14 5.69 0.55
C GLU A 30 9.71 5.30 0.10
N PRO A 31 8.97 4.51 0.89
CA PRO A 31 7.56 4.26 0.64
C PRO A 31 6.72 5.54 0.66
N ALA A 32 5.81 5.67 -0.30
CA ALA A 32 4.84 6.74 -0.40
C ALA A 32 3.41 6.22 -0.20
N GLY A 33 2.49 7.12 0.16
CA GLY A 33 1.07 6.78 0.31
C GLY A 33 0.77 5.75 1.41
N VAL A 34 1.64 5.64 2.43
CA VAL A 34 1.56 4.56 3.42
C VAL A 34 0.26 4.64 4.22
N GLN A 35 -0.50 3.55 4.17
CA GLN A 35 -1.68 3.29 4.99
C GLN A 35 -1.28 2.41 6.18
N SER A 36 -1.84 2.68 7.36
CA SER A 36 -1.63 1.87 8.56
C SER A 36 -2.92 1.79 9.37
N GLY A 37 -3.22 0.61 9.90
CA GLY A 37 -4.36 0.41 10.79
C GLY A 37 -4.24 -0.85 11.63
N PRO A 38 -5.06 -1.00 12.68
CA PRO A 38 -4.97 -2.15 13.57
C PRO A 38 -5.45 -3.42 12.88
N THR A 39 -4.75 -4.53 13.13
CA THR A 39 -5.25 -5.88 12.85
C THR A 39 -6.37 -6.17 13.86
N ARG A 40 -7.56 -6.52 13.37
CA ARG A 40 -8.70 -6.79 14.24
C ARG A 40 -8.52 -8.17 14.88
N GLU A 41 -8.72 -8.25 16.18
CA GLU A 41 -8.75 -9.53 16.89
C GLU A 41 -9.91 -10.39 16.38
N GLY A 42 -9.65 -11.67 16.15
CA GLY A 42 -10.65 -12.60 15.62
C GLY A 42 -10.98 -12.44 14.14
N ALA A 43 -10.29 -11.54 13.42
CA ALA A 43 -10.50 -11.39 11.99
C ALA A 43 -10.09 -12.66 11.23
N ASP A 44 -10.92 -13.05 10.28
CA ASP A 44 -10.58 -14.17 9.40
C ASP A 44 -9.64 -13.74 8.27
N ALA A 45 -9.07 -14.72 7.57
CA ALA A 45 -8.13 -14.46 6.49
C ALA A 45 -8.74 -13.63 5.35
N GLY A 46 -10.03 -13.81 5.05
CA GLY A 46 -10.73 -13.05 4.02
C GLY A 46 -10.87 -11.58 4.41
N GLU A 47 -11.22 -11.30 5.67
CA GLU A 47 -11.29 -9.93 6.19
C GLU A 47 -9.92 -9.22 6.16
N VAL A 48 -8.85 -9.94 6.51
CA VAL A 48 -7.47 -9.40 6.44
C VAL A 48 -7.09 -9.07 5.00
N VAL A 49 -7.32 -10.00 4.07
CA VAL A 49 -7.03 -9.78 2.64
C VAL A 49 -7.86 -8.63 2.08
N GLY A 50 -9.16 -8.55 2.40
CA GLY A 50 -10.03 -7.46 1.96
C GLY A 50 -9.50 -6.09 2.39
N ARG A 51 -9.10 -5.95 3.66
CA ARG A 51 -8.50 -4.70 4.17
C ARG A 51 -7.16 -4.39 3.51
N VAL A 52 -6.32 -5.39 3.24
CA VAL A 52 -5.06 -5.16 2.51
C VAL A 52 -5.33 -4.62 1.11
N VAL A 53 -6.33 -5.17 0.39
CA VAL A 53 -6.71 -4.68 -0.94
C VAL A 53 -7.18 -3.22 -0.88
N GLU A 54 -8.03 -2.87 0.08
CA GLU A 54 -8.47 -1.48 0.30
C GLU A 54 -7.28 -0.54 0.58
N MET A 55 -6.36 -0.97 1.44
CA MET A 55 -5.18 -0.18 1.80
C MET A 55 -4.21 0.00 0.63
N VAL A 56 -4.02 -1.03 -0.21
CA VAL A 56 -3.22 -0.90 -1.43
C VAL A 56 -3.89 0.05 -2.42
N GLY A 57 -5.22 -0.04 -2.60
CA GLY A 57 -5.97 0.89 -3.45
C GLY A 57 -5.79 2.35 -3.00
N ALA A 58 -5.95 2.62 -1.71
CA ALA A 58 -5.73 3.96 -1.14
C ALA A 58 -4.27 4.44 -1.30
N ALA A 59 -3.29 3.53 -1.16
CA ALA A 59 -1.89 3.88 -1.39
C ALA A 59 -1.60 4.23 -2.86
N MET A 60 -2.21 3.52 -3.81
CA MET A 60 -2.13 3.81 -5.24
C MET A 60 -2.77 5.17 -5.58
N GLU A 61 -3.94 5.45 -5.03
CA GLU A 61 -4.61 6.75 -5.19
C GLU A 61 -3.76 7.89 -4.62
N ALA A 62 -3.14 7.69 -3.46
CA ALA A 62 -2.30 8.69 -2.82
C ALA A 62 -1.07 9.06 -3.67
N VAL A 63 -0.42 8.09 -4.32
CA VAL A 63 0.71 8.38 -5.22
C VAL A 63 0.26 8.91 -6.58
N GLY A 64 -0.89 8.49 -7.10
CA GLY A 64 -1.45 9.01 -8.34
C GLY A 64 -2.00 10.43 -8.22
N ALA A 65 -2.48 10.82 -7.04
CA ALA A 65 -2.91 12.19 -6.74
C ALA A 65 -1.74 13.14 -6.37
N GLY A 66 -0.54 12.59 -6.15
CA GLY A 66 0.68 13.32 -5.83
C GLY A 66 1.45 13.83 -7.04
N GLU A 67 0.92 13.72 -8.26
CA GLU A 67 1.47 14.42 -9.43
C GLU A 67 1.07 15.91 -9.36
N GLY A 68 1.92 16.70 -8.69
CA GLY A 68 1.92 18.16 -8.61
C GLY A 68 3.21 18.69 -7.99
#